data_AF-A0A329SR11-F1
#
_entry.id   AF-A0A329SR11-F1
#
_cell.length_a   1.000
_cell.length_b   1.000
_cell.length_c   1.000
_cell.angle_alpha   90.00
_cell.angle_beta   90.00
_cell.angle_gamma   90.00
#
_symmetry.space_group_name_H-M   'P 1'
#
loop_
_entity.id
_entity.type
_entity.pdbx_description
1 polymer ?
#
loop_
_entity_poly.entity_id
_entity_poly.type
_entity_poly.pdbx_seq_one_letter_code
_entity_poly.pdbx_strand_id
1 'polypeptide(L)'
;MVKRRAATANRNMKKPRHLAPPSPDVITLPDLVTLLHLQIVPFLSPHDLSRLLRCLSHLLKPALSESLATFGLQTFYERDSVHLGQKCCSDWHQLVPEEAEGGEGICIECFPAPPKDLPLPRLHNARVHLLEAMCLADEGLTAVCDGVLQMHYGQFASPRFGSMQPVVFSLAEALEMQLEETNNKPTKSRKVEEDIQVDEIDTDDVEQLTRLMDTVQMGVGTQFFSGRKQNCTPANAVEAHWRRIVVDLETGTTICRYCQFITEHSSKHRCERCTQVFARLLQQHCAALYQPLKLFMLQHLKHVRYVKPCRGWNCTNNDFQGDYLMDLIAGFTPAGVLCGVYLTDLRILPRMISDRLAMGAFKPVVERRP
;
A
#
# COMPACT_ATOMS: atom_id res chain seq x y z
N MET A 1 -8.93 -69.33 -34.28
CA MET A 1 -9.89 -68.24 -34.52
C MET A 1 -9.27 -66.95 -33.98
N VAL A 2 -9.06 -65.99 -34.88
CA VAL A 2 -8.71 -64.56 -34.69
C VAL A 2 -7.41 -64.16 -33.96
N LYS A 3 -6.45 -63.72 -34.78
CA LYS A 3 -5.26 -62.91 -34.49
C LYS A 3 -5.61 -61.60 -33.76
N ARG A 4 -4.88 -61.24 -32.71
CA ARG A 4 -4.69 -59.83 -32.31
C ARG A 4 -3.21 -59.48 -32.42
N ARG A 5 -2.88 -58.77 -33.50
CA ARG A 5 -1.57 -58.15 -33.72
C ARG A 5 -1.45 -56.95 -32.78
N ALA A 6 -0.35 -56.87 -32.03
CA ALA A 6 0.07 -55.63 -31.38
C ALA A 6 0.50 -54.65 -32.49
N ALA A 7 -0.22 -53.53 -32.61
CA ALA A 7 0.19 -52.42 -33.45
C ALA A 7 1.18 -51.55 -32.67
N THR A 8 2.46 -51.68 -32.98
CA THR A 8 3.47 -50.68 -32.63
C THR A 8 3.19 -49.42 -33.44
N ALA A 9 2.49 -48.47 -32.85
CA ALA A 9 2.34 -47.13 -33.40
C ALA A 9 3.69 -46.40 -33.26
N ASN A 10 4.42 -46.30 -34.38
CA ASN A 10 5.52 -45.36 -34.52
C ASN A 10 4.97 -43.94 -34.30
N ARG A 11 5.17 -43.39 -33.10
CA ARG A 11 5.03 -41.96 -32.85
C ARG A 11 6.12 -41.25 -33.65
N ASN A 12 5.76 -40.75 -34.83
CA ASN A 12 6.51 -39.71 -35.52
C ASN A 12 6.66 -38.53 -34.55
N MET A 13 7.81 -38.41 -33.90
CA MET A 13 8.18 -37.20 -33.18
C MET A 13 8.26 -36.09 -34.23
N LYS A 14 7.27 -35.21 -34.25
CA LYS A 14 7.35 -33.95 -35.00
C LYS A 14 8.59 -33.23 -34.49
N LYS A 15 9.62 -33.12 -35.33
CA LYS A 15 10.77 -32.25 -35.09
C LYS A 15 10.25 -30.89 -34.63
N PRO A 16 10.86 -30.25 -33.60
CA PRO A 16 10.53 -28.88 -33.26
C PRO A 16 10.72 -28.05 -34.54
N ARG A 17 9.65 -27.36 -34.97
CA ARG A 17 9.76 -26.38 -36.03
C ARG A 17 10.71 -25.30 -35.50
N HIS A 18 11.94 -25.28 -36.01
CA HIS A 18 12.79 -24.11 -35.89
C HIS A 18 12.00 -22.95 -36.49
N LEU A 19 11.57 -22.03 -35.63
CA LEU A 19 11.10 -20.72 -36.05
C LEU A 19 12.21 -20.13 -36.93
N ALA A 20 11.82 -19.68 -38.13
CA ALA A 20 12.74 -18.96 -39.00
C ALA A 20 13.34 -17.78 -38.21
N PRO A 21 14.63 -17.46 -38.39
CA PRO A 21 15.20 -16.26 -37.77
C PRO A 21 14.36 -15.04 -38.21
N PRO A 22 14.05 -14.12 -37.28
CA PRO A 22 13.28 -12.92 -37.60
C PRO A 22 13.99 -12.16 -38.72
N SER A 23 13.23 -11.66 -39.70
CA SER A 23 13.81 -10.87 -40.79
C SER A 23 14.46 -9.61 -40.20
N PRO A 24 15.59 -9.14 -40.77
CA PRO A 24 16.32 -7.97 -40.27
C PRO A 24 15.51 -6.66 -40.25
N ASP A 25 14.33 -6.63 -40.88
CA ASP A 25 13.46 -5.45 -40.98
C ASP A 25 12.31 -5.41 -39.93
N VAL A 26 12.29 -6.31 -38.93
CA VAL A 26 11.24 -6.26 -37.90
C VAL A 26 11.69 -5.39 -36.73
N ILE A 27 11.12 -4.19 -36.62
CA ILE A 27 11.20 -3.37 -35.40
C ILE A 27 10.31 -4.03 -34.34
N THR A 28 10.90 -4.48 -33.24
CA THR A 28 10.13 -5.06 -32.13
C THR A 28 9.55 -3.96 -31.22
N LEU A 29 8.54 -4.30 -30.41
CA LEU A 29 7.99 -3.35 -29.43
C LEU A 29 9.07 -2.83 -28.44
N PRO A 30 9.98 -3.66 -27.89
CA PRO A 30 11.14 -3.17 -27.12
C PRO A 30 12.00 -2.16 -27.88
N ASP A 31 12.25 -2.37 -29.17
CA ASP A 31 13.04 -1.44 -29.99
C ASP A 31 12.31 -0.11 -30.14
N LEU A 32 11.00 -0.16 -30.40
CA LEU A 32 10.16 1.02 -30.53
C LEU A 32 10.10 1.81 -29.22
N VAL A 33 9.93 1.15 -28.07
CA VAL A 33 9.99 1.82 -26.75
C VAL A 33 11.38 2.40 -26.52
N THR A 34 12.45 1.66 -26.80
CA THR A 34 13.81 2.14 -26.61
C THR A 34 14.10 3.39 -27.45
N LEU A 35 13.69 3.39 -28.71
CA LEU A 35 13.96 4.47 -29.67
C LEU A 35 13.01 5.67 -29.50
N LEU A 36 11.75 5.43 -29.12
CA LEU A 36 10.68 6.43 -29.14
C LEU A 36 10.02 6.69 -27.78
N HIS A 37 10.62 6.25 -26.66
CA HIS A 37 10.04 6.45 -25.32
C HIS A 37 9.71 7.94 -25.06
N LEU A 38 10.59 8.88 -25.43
CA LEU A 38 10.34 10.31 -25.21
C LEU A 38 9.11 10.84 -25.96
N GLN A 39 8.72 10.22 -27.07
CA GLN A 39 7.54 10.61 -27.83
C GLN A 39 6.28 9.84 -27.40
N ILE A 40 6.42 8.62 -26.87
CA ILE A 40 5.28 7.74 -26.55
C ILE A 40 4.82 7.93 -25.11
N VAL A 41 5.77 8.02 -24.18
CA VAL A 41 5.54 8.05 -22.73
C VAL A 41 4.60 9.18 -22.29
N PRO A 42 4.67 10.41 -22.83
CA PRO A 42 3.73 11.48 -22.48
C PRO A 42 2.25 11.17 -22.77
N PHE A 43 1.95 10.16 -23.59
CA PHE A 43 0.60 9.74 -23.93
C PHE A 43 0.11 8.53 -23.12
N LEU A 44 0.95 7.97 -22.23
CA LEU A 44 0.62 6.81 -21.42
C LEU A 44 0.23 7.24 -20.01
N SER A 45 -0.85 6.68 -19.49
CA SER A 45 -1.18 6.83 -18.07
C SER A 45 -0.16 6.08 -17.19
N PRO A 46 -0.05 6.38 -15.89
CA PRO A 46 0.79 5.60 -14.98
C PRO A 46 0.48 4.10 -15.01
N HIS A 47 -0.80 3.73 -15.17
CA HIS A 47 -1.26 2.35 -15.29
C HIS A 47 -0.77 1.70 -16.58
N ASP A 48 -0.81 2.41 -17.70
CA ASP A 48 -0.32 1.90 -18.98
C ASP A 48 1.20 1.73 -18.95
N LEU A 49 1.93 2.65 -18.30
CA LEU A 49 3.37 2.53 -18.07
C LEU A 49 3.71 1.34 -17.18
N SER A 50 3.00 1.15 -16.07
CA SER A 50 3.17 -0.03 -15.20
C SER A 50 2.94 -1.33 -15.97
N ARG A 51 1.86 -1.41 -16.77
CA ARG A 51 1.57 -2.58 -17.62
C ARG A 51 2.65 -2.80 -18.68
N LEU A 52 3.13 -1.74 -19.33
CA LEU A 52 4.21 -1.80 -20.32
C LEU A 52 5.49 -2.36 -19.68
N LEU A 53 5.91 -1.82 -18.54
CA LEU A 53 7.11 -2.24 -17.82
C LEU A 53 7.04 -3.70 -17.39
N ARG A 54 5.88 -4.15 -16.91
CA ARG A 54 5.65 -5.55 -16.58
C ARG A 54 5.71 -6.47 -17.80
N CYS A 55 5.17 -6.05 -18.93
CA CYS A 55 5.20 -6.82 -20.18
C CYS A 55 6.60 -6.89 -20.81
N LEU A 56 7.45 -5.88 -20.58
CA LEU A 56 8.78 -5.75 -21.18
C LEU A 56 9.92 -5.88 -20.16
N SER A 57 9.64 -6.44 -18.98
CA SER A 57 10.54 -6.45 -17.81
C SER A 57 11.93 -7.03 -18.11
N HIS A 58 12.01 -8.05 -18.97
CA HIS A 58 13.26 -8.71 -19.36
C HIS A 58 13.86 -8.19 -20.68
N LEU A 59 13.15 -7.30 -21.37
CA LEU A 59 13.51 -6.84 -22.71
C LEU A 59 14.06 -5.41 -22.71
N LEU A 60 13.69 -4.60 -21.72
CA LEU A 60 14.20 -3.24 -21.56
C LEU A 60 15.48 -3.23 -20.73
N LYS A 61 16.36 -2.27 -21.05
CA LYS A 61 17.56 -2.00 -20.23
C LYS A 61 17.13 -1.44 -18.87
N PRO A 62 17.78 -1.82 -17.75
CA PRO A 62 17.42 -1.34 -16.41
C PRO A 62 17.29 0.18 -16.29
N ALA A 63 18.25 0.93 -16.85
CA ALA A 63 18.21 2.40 -16.84
C ALA A 63 17.00 3.00 -17.57
N LEU A 64 16.54 2.34 -18.65
CA LEU A 64 15.33 2.77 -19.36
C LEU A 64 14.09 2.45 -18.51
N SER A 65 14.01 1.25 -17.94
CA SER A 65 12.91 0.88 -17.04
C SER A 65 12.79 1.82 -15.84
N GLU A 66 13.91 2.19 -15.21
CA GLU A 66 13.95 3.15 -14.10
C GLU A 66 13.49 4.55 -14.53
N SER A 67 13.93 5.02 -15.71
CA SER A 67 13.50 6.30 -16.28
C SER A 67 11.98 6.33 -16.54
N LEU A 68 11.45 5.28 -17.16
CA LEU A 68 10.02 5.13 -17.43
C LEU A 68 9.21 5.05 -16.13
N ALA A 69 9.69 4.32 -15.13
CA ALA A 69 9.04 4.24 -13.83
C ALA A 69 9.03 5.59 -13.11
N THR A 70 10.16 6.31 -13.15
CA THR A 70 10.28 7.66 -12.59
C THR A 70 9.29 8.62 -13.24
N PHE A 71 9.12 8.56 -14.56
CA PHE A 71 8.11 9.36 -15.27
C PHE A 71 6.68 9.04 -14.80
N GLY A 72 6.35 7.76 -14.63
CA GLY A 72 5.04 7.35 -14.13
C GLY A 72 4.77 7.86 -12.71
N LEU A 73 5.77 7.83 -11.83
CA LEU A 73 5.70 8.36 -10.47
C LEU A 73 5.56 9.89 -10.46
N GLN A 74 6.27 10.60 -11.33
CA GLN A 74 6.11 12.06 -11.50
C GLN A 74 4.71 12.43 -12.00
N THR A 75 4.08 11.58 -12.80
CA THR A 75 2.70 11.82 -13.26
C THR A 75 1.71 11.78 -12.08
N PHE A 76 1.89 10.89 -11.09
CA PHE A 76 1.10 10.90 -9.85
C PHE A 76 1.33 12.19 -9.04
N TYR A 77 2.57 12.67 -8.99
CA TYR A 77 2.90 13.95 -8.34
C TYR A 77 2.12 15.11 -8.97
N GLU A 78 2.12 15.22 -10.29
CA GLU A 78 1.47 16.32 -11.02
C GLU A 78 -0.07 16.23 -10.96
N ARG A 79 -0.62 15.03 -11.06
CA ARG A 79 -2.07 14.81 -11.13
C ARG A 79 -2.74 14.92 -9.75
N ASP A 80 -2.12 14.30 -8.75
CA ASP A 80 -2.77 14.02 -7.46
C ASP A 80 -2.05 14.75 -6.29
N SER A 81 -1.05 15.59 -6.57
CA SER A 81 -0.22 16.27 -5.54
C SER A 81 0.43 15.29 -4.55
N VAL A 82 0.72 14.07 -5.02
CA VAL A 82 1.35 13.01 -4.22
C VAL A 82 2.85 13.22 -4.19
N HIS A 83 3.43 13.35 -3.00
CA HIS A 83 4.88 13.46 -2.86
C HIS A 83 5.48 12.08 -2.53
N LEU A 84 6.75 11.91 -2.88
CA LEU A 84 7.45 10.64 -2.70
C LEU A 84 8.88 10.92 -2.23
N GLY A 85 9.18 10.55 -0.99
CA GLY A 85 10.48 10.64 -0.33
C GLY A 85 10.89 12.06 0.10
N GLN A 86 9.98 13.03 0.05
CA GLN A 86 10.23 14.43 0.42
C GLN A 86 10.07 14.71 1.92
N LYS A 87 9.55 13.77 2.69
CA LYS A 87 9.33 13.87 4.15
C LYS A 87 8.35 14.97 4.57
N CYS A 88 7.35 15.29 3.72
CA CYS A 88 6.29 16.26 4.01
C CYS A 88 4.95 15.59 4.35
N CYS A 89 3.93 16.39 4.69
CA CYS A 89 2.58 15.89 5.03
C CYS A 89 1.82 15.15 3.90
N SER A 90 2.23 15.35 2.63
CA SER A 90 1.64 14.71 1.44
C SER A 90 2.51 13.58 0.88
N ASP A 91 3.54 13.16 1.60
CA ASP A 91 4.49 12.16 1.10
C ASP A 91 4.05 10.75 1.45
N TRP A 92 3.70 9.99 0.41
CA TRP A 92 3.20 8.61 0.54
C TRP A 92 4.31 7.61 0.77
N HIS A 93 5.57 7.97 0.51
CA HIS A 93 6.73 7.11 0.72
C HIS A 93 7.32 7.29 2.12
N GLN A 94 6.49 7.04 3.13
CA GLN A 94 6.89 7.13 4.53
C GLN A 94 6.48 5.90 5.30
N LEU A 95 7.47 5.19 5.85
CA LEU A 95 7.22 4.12 6.81
C LEU A 95 6.64 4.66 8.12
N VAL A 96 6.88 5.95 8.40
CA VAL A 96 6.37 6.67 9.56
C VAL A 96 6.16 8.13 9.19
N PRO A 97 4.92 8.63 9.16
CA PRO A 97 4.70 10.04 8.90
C PRO A 97 4.92 10.86 10.16
N GLU A 98 5.85 11.82 10.13
CA GLU A 98 6.00 12.81 11.22
C GLU A 98 4.77 13.73 11.28
N GLU A 99 4.23 14.06 10.10
CA GLU A 99 3.05 14.88 9.91
C GLU A 99 2.10 14.24 8.89
N ALA A 100 0.80 14.34 9.15
CA ALA A 100 -0.24 13.82 8.27
C ALA A 100 -1.35 14.87 8.11
N GLU A 101 -1.71 15.21 6.88
CA GLU A 101 -2.84 16.11 6.59
C GLU A 101 -4.09 15.33 6.16
N GLY A 102 -5.06 15.18 7.06
CA GLY A 102 -6.27 14.44 6.74
C GLY A 102 -7.17 15.15 5.72
N GLY A 103 -7.48 14.47 4.60
CA GLY A 103 -8.50 14.86 3.63
C GLY A 103 -8.03 15.62 2.39
N GLU A 104 -6.75 15.52 2.05
CA GLU A 104 -6.08 16.12 0.90
C GLU A 104 -6.15 17.66 0.82
N GLY A 105 -5.00 18.27 0.58
CA GLY A 105 -4.81 19.69 0.37
C GLY A 105 -3.53 19.89 -0.42
N ILE A 106 -3.35 21.08 -1.00
CA ILE A 106 -2.08 21.43 -1.64
C ILE A 106 -1.02 21.40 -0.54
N CYS A 107 0.01 20.58 -0.73
CA CYS A 107 1.16 20.61 0.17
C CYS A 107 1.76 22.01 0.20
N ILE A 108 1.74 22.64 1.37
CA ILE A 108 2.25 24.01 1.55
C ILE A 108 3.76 24.07 1.75
N GLU A 109 4.40 22.92 1.97
CA GLU A 109 5.81 22.81 2.34
C GLU A 109 6.73 22.60 1.15
N CYS A 110 6.24 21.95 0.09
CA CYS A 110 7.06 21.59 -1.06
C CYS A 110 6.72 22.40 -2.31
N PHE A 111 7.60 22.26 -3.31
CA PHE A 111 7.43 22.92 -4.60
C PHE A 111 6.23 22.34 -5.37
N PRO A 112 5.51 23.19 -6.13
CA PRO A 112 4.36 22.74 -6.92
C PRO A 112 4.74 21.87 -8.12
N ALA A 113 6.02 21.84 -8.53
CA ALA A 113 6.51 21.01 -9.62
C ALA A 113 7.30 19.81 -9.06
N PRO A 114 7.21 18.62 -9.70
CA PRO A 114 7.97 17.45 -9.27
C PRO A 114 9.47 17.70 -9.37
N PRO A 115 10.28 17.16 -8.45
CA PRO A 115 11.73 17.24 -8.58
C PRO A 115 12.18 16.43 -9.80
N LYS A 116 13.25 16.90 -10.46
CA LYS A 116 13.80 16.23 -11.65
C LYS A 116 14.20 14.79 -11.38
N ASP A 117 14.71 14.52 -10.18
CA ASP A 117 14.96 13.18 -9.68
C ASP A 117 14.23 13.00 -8.35
N LEU A 118 13.45 11.94 -8.25
CA LEU A 118 12.71 11.62 -7.02
C LEU A 118 13.70 11.04 -5.99
N PRO A 119 13.63 11.43 -4.71
CA PRO A 119 14.43 10.86 -3.63
C PRO A 119 13.91 9.47 -3.24
N LEU A 120 13.98 8.53 -4.18
CA LEU A 120 13.47 7.17 -4.07
C LEU A 120 14.57 6.15 -4.37
N PRO A 121 14.52 4.98 -3.73
CA PRO A 121 15.49 3.93 -3.94
C PRO A 121 15.51 3.46 -5.41
N ARG A 122 16.69 3.03 -5.84
CA ARG A 122 17.01 2.58 -7.19
C ARG A 122 17.38 1.10 -7.24
N LEU A 123 17.86 0.53 -6.14
CA LEU A 123 18.18 -0.91 -6.05
C LEU A 123 16.97 -1.79 -6.43
N HIS A 124 17.25 -2.95 -7.01
CA HIS A 124 16.24 -3.97 -7.34
C HIS A 124 15.00 -3.46 -8.09
N ASN A 125 15.19 -2.56 -9.05
CA ASN A 125 14.06 -1.95 -9.78
C ASN A 125 13.02 -1.30 -8.85
N ALA A 126 13.43 -0.79 -7.69
CA ALA A 126 12.52 -0.28 -6.67
C ALA A 126 11.52 0.75 -7.21
N ARG A 127 11.93 1.62 -8.14
CA ARG A 127 11.01 2.58 -8.78
C ARG A 127 9.93 1.91 -9.63
N VAL A 128 10.25 0.81 -10.31
CA VAL A 128 9.26 0.02 -11.08
C VAL A 128 8.25 -0.59 -10.11
N HIS A 129 8.73 -1.21 -9.04
CA HIS A 129 7.86 -1.81 -8.02
C HIS A 129 7.04 -0.79 -7.25
N LEU A 130 7.59 0.40 -7.00
CA LEU A 130 6.86 1.54 -6.44
C LEU A 130 5.77 2.02 -7.39
N LEU A 131 6.05 2.13 -8.69
CA LEU A 131 5.03 2.50 -9.68
C LEU A 131 3.91 1.46 -9.73
N GLU A 132 4.23 0.17 -9.69
CA GLU A 132 3.25 -0.92 -9.60
C GLU A 132 2.40 -0.81 -8.32
N ALA A 133 3.03 -0.57 -7.18
CA ALA A 133 2.34 -0.40 -5.90
C ALA A 133 1.48 0.87 -5.86
N MET A 134 1.93 1.96 -6.51
CA MET A 134 1.19 3.20 -6.69
C MET A 134 -0.06 3.00 -7.54
N CYS A 135 0.06 2.31 -8.68
CA CYS A 135 -1.11 1.96 -9.50
C CYS A 135 -2.08 1.08 -8.72
N LEU A 136 -1.57 0.11 -7.96
CA LEU A 136 -2.41 -0.73 -7.10
C LEU A 136 -3.14 0.11 -6.02
N ALA A 137 -2.44 1.05 -5.38
CA ALA A 137 -3.02 1.96 -4.41
C ALA A 137 -4.09 2.87 -5.05
N ASP A 138 -3.83 3.38 -6.25
CA ASP A 138 -4.79 4.20 -7.00
C ASP A 138 -6.07 3.43 -7.36
N GLU A 139 -5.93 2.17 -7.79
CA GLU A 139 -7.05 1.31 -8.16
C GLU A 139 -7.95 0.93 -6.97
N GLY A 140 -7.39 0.66 -5.78
CA GLY A 140 -8.15 0.07 -4.68
C GLY A 140 -8.14 0.80 -3.34
N LEU A 141 -7.17 1.68 -3.09
CA LEU A 141 -7.09 2.45 -1.86
C LEU A 141 -7.69 3.85 -2.05
N THR A 142 -7.33 4.58 -3.10
CA THR A 142 -7.82 5.94 -3.36
C THR A 142 -9.34 6.02 -3.36
N ALA A 143 -10.03 5.03 -3.96
CA ALA A 143 -11.49 4.94 -3.96
C ALA A 143 -12.14 4.93 -2.56
N VAL A 144 -11.38 4.54 -1.54
CA VAL A 144 -11.84 4.36 -0.15
C VAL A 144 -11.23 5.42 0.78
N CYS A 145 -10.07 5.95 0.40
CA CYS A 145 -9.22 6.85 1.18
C CYS A 145 -9.48 8.33 0.89
N ASP A 146 -10.11 8.65 -0.24
CA ASP A 146 -10.39 10.03 -0.62
C ASP A 146 -11.45 10.66 0.32
N GLY A 147 -10.99 11.64 1.10
CA GLY A 147 -11.81 12.48 1.96
C GLY A 147 -11.82 12.15 3.45
N VAL A 148 -12.79 12.74 4.14
CA VAL A 148 -12.98 12.71 5.59
C VAL A 148 -14.01 11.66 5.98
N LEU A 149 -13.62 10.77 6.89
CA LEU A 149 -14.39 9.67 7.43
C LEU A 149 -14.87 9.98 8.85
N GLN A 150 -16.05 9.49 9.21
CA GLN A 150 -16.49 9.49 10.62
C GLN A 150 -16.02 8.19 11.28
N MET A 151 -15.00 8.30 12.12
CA MET A 151 -14.37 7.19 12.82
C MET A 151 -14.84 7.15 14.28
N HIS A 152 -14.99 5.94 14.83
CA HIS A 152 -15.59 5.76 16.16
C HIS A 152 -14.55 5.30 17.19
N TYR A 153 -14.38 6.10 18.25
CA TYR A 153 -13.27 6.00 19.18
C TYR A 153 -13.65 5.52 20.58
N GLY A 154 -12.71 4.81 21.19
CA GLY A 154 -12.76 4.40 22.60
C GLY A 154 -13.89 3.42 22.92
N GLN A 155 -13.98 3.06 24.20
CA GLN A 155 -14.98 2.11 24.71
C GLN A 155 -16.43 2.56 24.46
N PHE A 156 -16.65 3.85 24.24
CA PHE A 156 -17.97 4.45 24.02
C PHE A 156 -18.26 4.82 22.56
N ALA A 157 -17.38 4.47 21.63
CA ALA A 157 -17.54 4.73 20.20
C ALA A 157 -17.88 6.21 19.89
N SER A 158 -17.20 7.16 20.57
CA SER A 158 -17.40 8.59 20.32
C SER A 158 -17.00 8.91 18.87
N PRO A 159 -17.88 9.52 18.07
CA PRO A 159 -17.54 9.87 16.70
C PRO A 159 -16.47 10.96 16.70
N ARG A 160 -15.40 10.75 15.93
CA ARG A 160 -14.49 11.81 15.49
C ARG A 160 -14.36 11.75 13.97
N PHE A 161 -13.82 12.82 13.40
CA PHE A 161 -13.45 12.83 12.00
C PHE A 161 -12.02 12.36 11.86
N GLY A 162 -11.77 11.56 10.84
CA GLY A 162 -10.46 11.03 10.49
C GLY A 162 -10.33 10.90 8.97
N SER A 163 -9.18 10.44 8.49
CA SER A 163 -8.94 10.07 7.10
C SER A 163 -8.13 8.79 7.05
N MET A 164 -8.24 8.09 5.94
CA MET A 164 -7.31 7.01 5.58
C MET A 164 -6.38 7.57 4.51
N GLN A 165 -5.10 7.74 4.82
CA GLN A 165 -4.12 8.24 3.86
C GLN A 165 -3.34 7.08 3.26
N PRO A 166 -3.26 6.96 1.92
CA PRO A 166 -2.46 5.91 1.30
C PRO A 166 -0.98 6.00 1.69
N VAL A 167 -0.32 4.84 1.77
CA VAL A 167 1.12 4.71 1.97
C VAL A 167 1.67 3.66 1.03
N VAL A 168 2.81 3.98 0.41
CA VAL A 168 3.59 3.11 -0.47
C VAL A 168 5.07 3.26 -0.15
N PHE A 169 5.65 2.30 0.55
CA PHE A 169 7.03 2.37 1.06
C PHE A 169 7.88 1.20 0.57
N SER A 170 8.99 1.46 -0.10
CA SER A 170 9.88 0.42 -0.62
C SER A 170 10.92 0.00 0.41
N LEU A 171 10.96 -1.28 0.76
CA LEU A 171 12.02 -1.82 1.62
C LEU A 171 13.42 -1.79 0.97
N ALA A 172 13.52 -1.49 -0.34
CA ALA A 172 14.80 -1.25 -0.99
C ALA A 172 15.55 -0.05 -0.38
N GLU A 173 14.84 0.90 0.25
CA GLU A 173 15.47 1.99 1.01
C GLU A 173 16.36 1.44 2.14
N ALA A 174 15.90 0.41 2.85
CA ALA A 174 16.69 -0.26 3.89
C ALA A 174 17.97 -0.91 3.34
N LEU A 175 17.87 -1.54 2.16
CA LEU A 175 19.01 -2.17 1.50
C LEU A 175 20.05 -1.14 1.07
N GLU A 176 19.61 0.00 0.53
CA GLU A 176 20.51 1.11 0.17
C GLU A 176 21.24 1.66 1.39
N MET A 177 20.53 1.88 2.50
CA MET A 177 21.14 2.31 3.77
C MET A 177 22.23 1.33 4.25
N GLN A 178 21.96 0.02 4.20
CA GLN A 178 22.93 -1.01 4.62
C GLN A 178 24.17 -1.07 3.72
N LEU A 179 24.01 -0.88 2.40
CA LEU A 179 25.13 -0.80 1.46
C LEU A 179 25.99 0.44 1.71
N GLU A 180 25.37 1.60 1.94
CA GLU A 180 26.07 2.84 2.24
C GLU A 180 26.89 2.72 3.54
N GLU A 181 26.31 2.15 4.60
CA GLU A 181 27.01 1.91 5.86
C GLU A 181 28.21 0.96 5.71
N THR A 182 28.09 -0.06 4.86
CA THR A 182 29.16 -1.03 4.61
C THR A 182 30.31 -0.41 3.83
N ASN A 183 30.01 0.42 2.83
CA ASN A 183 31.00 1.12 2.02
C ASN A 183 31.76 2.21 2.82
N ASN A 184 31.13 2.79 3.84
CA ASN A 184 31.70 3.85 4.67
C ASN A 184 32.56 3.37 5.86
N LYS A 185 32.59 2.05 6.16
CA LYS A 185 33.41 1.51 7.26
C LYS A 185 34.87 1.28 6.82
N PRO A 186 35.89 1.86 7.50
CA PRO A 186 37.29 1.65 7.16
C PRO A 186 37.73 0.21 7.47
N THR A 187 38.07 -0.53 6.42
CA THR A 187 38.54 -1.93 6.42
C THR A 187 39.62 -2.22 7.46
N LYS A 188 39.31 -3.08 8.44
CA LYS A 188 40.33 -3.87 9.18
C LYS A 188 40.03 -5.36 9.33
N SER A 189 38.98 -5.89 8.71
CA SER A 189 38.71 -7.33 8.73
C SER A 189 38.08 -7.78 7.41
N ARG A 190 38.89 -7.73 6.35
CA ARG A 190 38.52 -8.24 5.03
C ARG A 190 38.78 -9.76 5.00
N LYS A 191 37.93 -10.51 5.69
CA LYS A 191 37.82 -11.98 5.64
C LYS A 191 36.38 -12.41 5.94
N VAL A 192 35.42 -11.82 5.25
CA VAL A 192 34.15 -12.43 4.85
C VAL A 192 33.78 -11.74 3.54
N GLU A 193 34.56 -12.01 2.48
CA GLU A 193 34.06 -11.90 1.10
C GLU A 193 33.26 -13.18 0.85
N GLU A 194 32.17 -13.37 1.59
CA GLU A 194 31.06 -14.21 1.16
C GLU A 194 30.05 -13.25 0.58
N ASP A 195 29.90 -13.31 -0.74
CA ASP A 195 28.75 -12.86 -1.53
C ASP A 195 27.70 -12.09 -0.71
N ILE A 196 27.79 -10.76 -0.67
CA ILE A 196 26.54 -9.97 -0.68
C ILE A 196 26.02 -10.13 -2.11
N GLN A 197 25.49 -11.32 -2.43
CA GLN A 197 24.35 -11.35 -3.34
C GLN A 197 23.36 -10.41 -2.68
N VAL A 198 23.13 -9.26 -3.30
CA VAL A 198 22.07 -8.37 -2.86
C VAL A 198 20.80 -9.15 -3.19
N ASP A 199 20.39 -10.00 -2.25
CA ASP A 199 19.29 -10.92 -2.45
C ASP A 199 18.02 -10.09 -2.64
N GLU A 200 17.20 -10.52 -3.59
CA GLU A 200 15.86 -9.99 -3.78
C GLU A 200 15.09 -10.04 -2.44
N ILE A 201 14.18 -9.09 -2.23
CA ILE A 201 13.41 -9.05 -0.98
C ILE A 201 12.47 -10.27 -0.96
N ASP A 202 12.77 -11.25 -0.11
CA ASP A 202 11.92 -12.41 0.10
C ASP A 202 10.75 -12.03 0.99
N THR A 203 9.59 -11.84 0.36
CA THR A 203 8.36 -11.47 1.06
C THR A 203 7.78 -12.60 1.91
N ASP A 204 8.27 -13.83 1.81
CA ASP A 204 7.88 -14.94 2.67
C ASP A 204 8.78 -15.04 3.93
N ASP A 205 9.98 -14.46 3.90
CA ASP A 205 10.86 -14.34 5.08
C ASP A 205 10.45 -13.15 5.97
N VAL A 206 9.58 -13.44 6.94
CA VAL A 206 9.13 -12.47 7.95
C VAL A 206 10.29 -11.89 8.77
N GLU A 207 11.39 -12.63 9.00
CA GLU A 207 12.53 -12.11 9.74
C GLU A 207 13.31 -11.10 8.90
N GLN A 208 13.47 -11.34 7.59
CA GLN A 208 14.05 -10.36 6.68
C GLN A 208 13.20 -9.09 6.63
N LEU A 209 11.89 -9.21 6.42
CA LEU A 209 10.98 -8.06 6.41
C LEU A 209 11.04 -7.26 7.72
N THR A 210 11.08 -7.96 8.85
CA THR A 210 11.23 -7.34 10.18
C THR A 210 12.52 -6.52 10.27
N ARG A 211 13.67 -7.10 9.86
CA ARG A 211 14.98 -6.42 9.89
C ARG A 211 15.05 -5.22 8.95
N LEU A 212 14.50 -5.33 7.74
CA LEU A 212 14.51 -4.23 6.77
C LEU A 212 13.68 -3.03 7.26
N MET A 213 12.48 -3.28 7.79
CA MET A 213 11.68 -2.23 8.41
C MET A 213 12.39 -1.59 9.62
N ASP A 214 13.00 -2.41 10.49
CA ASP A 214 13.71 -1.94 11.67
C ASP A 214 15.01 -1.16 11.34
N THR A 215 15.57 -1.37 10.14
CA THR A 215 16.72 -0.60 9.62
C THR A 215 16.31 0.84 9.30
N VAL A 216 15.16 1.02 8.64
CA VAL A 216 14.64 2.35 8.29
C VAL A 216 14.11 3.05 9.54
N GLN A 217 13.27 2.35 10.31
CA GLN A 217 12.76 2.85 11.57
C GLN A 217 12.81 1.77 12.65
N MET A 218 13.65 2.00 13.63
CA MET A 218 13.87 1.10 14.76
C MET A 218 12.58 0.66 15.45
N GLY A 219 12.37 -0.65 15.52
CA GLY A 219 11.27 -1.30 16.26
C GLY A 219 9.93 -1.38 15.53
N VAL A 220 9.81 -0.77 14.34
CA VAL A 220 8.58 -0.81 13.54
C VAL A 220 8.31 -2.20 12.99
N GLY A 221 9.31 -2.86 12.41
CA GLY A 221 9.19 -4.23 11.91
C GLY A 221 8.82 -5.20 13.02
N THR A 222 9.55 -5.12 14.14
CA THR A 222 9.27 -5.95 15.32
C THR A 222 7.81 -5.78 15.79
N GLN A 223 7.28 -4.56 15.74
CA GLN A 223 5.90 -4.27 16.13
C GLN A 223 4.87 -4.71 15.08
N PHE A 224 5.19 -4.57 13.79
CA PHE A 224 4.33 -4.97 12.67
C PHE A 224 4.04 -6.48 12.69
N PHE A 225 5.07 -7.27 12.97
CA PHE A 225 4.97 -8.74 13.02
C PHE A 225 4.71 -9.29 14.43
N SER A 226 4.55 -8.44 15.45
CA SER A 226 4.28 -8.87 16.82
C SER A 226 2.89 -9.49 16.99
N GLY A 227 2.83 -10.77 17.39
CA GLY A 227 1.60 -11.45 17.74
C GLY A 227 0.97 -11.01 19.08
N ARG A 228 1.69 -10.24 19.91
CA ARG A 228 1.31 -9.99 21.33
C ARG A 228 -0.05 -9.31 21.48
N LYS A 229 -0.47 -8.48 20.52
CA LYS A 229 -1.71 -7.70 20.60
C LYS A 229 -2.94 -8.43 20.03
N GLN A 230 -2.78 -9.58 19.36
CA GLN A 230 -3.90 -10.28 18.70
C GLN A 230 -4.97 -10.77 19.69
N ASN A 231 -4.57 -11.10 20.91
CA ASN A 231 -5.47 -11.59 21.96
C ASN A 231 -6.05 -10.48 22.87
N CYS A 232 -5.61 -9.23 22.71
CA CYS A 232 -6.12 -8.11 23.49
C CYS A 232 -7.47 -7.63 22.94
N THR A 233 -8.27 -6.99 23.79
CA THR A 233 -9.49 -6.28 23.35
C THR A 233 -9.13 -5.18 22.34
N PRO A 234 -9.87 -5.05 21.23
CA PRO A 234 -9.66 -3.96 20.27
C PRO A 234 -9.75 -2.59 20.95
N ALA A 235 -8.89 -1.66 20.56
CA ALA A 235 -8.82 -0.32 21.14
C ALA A 235 -9.88 0.64 20.56
N ASN A 236 -10.34 0.40 19.34
CA ASN A 236 -11.32 1.23 18.63
C ASN A 236 -12.23 0.38 17.72
N ALA A 237 -13.25 1.03 17.15
CA ALA A 237 -14.18 0.34 16.25
C ALA A 237 -13.49 -0.20 14.99
N VAL A 238 -12.52 0.52 14.43
CA VAL A 238 -11.84 0.11 13.20
C VAL A 238 -11.08 -1.20 13.40
N GLU A 239 -10.29 -1.29 14.48
CA GLU A 239 -9.60 -2.51 14.87
C GLU A 239 -10.59 -3.66 15.15
N ALA A 240 -11.71 -3.37 15.80
CA ALA A 240 -12.75 -4.36 16.09
C ALA A 240 -13.38 -4.92 14.80
N HIS A 241 -13.71 -4.05 13.84
CA HIS A 241 -14.18 -4.45 12.52
C HIS A 241 -13.08 -5.24 11.78
N TRP A 242 -11.87 -4.69 11.68
CA TRP A 242 -10.76 -5.29 10.95
C TRP A 242 -10.45 -6.72 11.41
N ARG A 243 -10.36 -6.95 12.72
CA ARG A 243 -10.11 -8.27 13.30
C ARG A 243 -11.26 -9.27 13.09
N ARG A 244 -12.48 -8.79 12.88
CA ARG A 244 -13.70 -9.62 12.78
C ARG A 244 -14.29 -9.73 11.38
N ILE A 245 -13.73 -9.04 10.40
CA ILE A 245 -14.02 -9.26 8.97
C ILE A 245 -13.33 -10.56 8.55
N VAL A 246 -14.14 -11.53 8.14
CA VAL A 246 -13.71 -12.74 7.45
C VAL A 246 -13.88 -12.49 5.96
N VAL A 247 -12.83 -12.77 5.21
CA VAL A 247 -12.78 -12.64 3.76
C VAL A 247 -12.64 -14.03 3.17
N ASP A 248 -13.52 -14.37 2.26
CA ASP A 248 -13.38 -15.55 1.40
C ASP A 248 -12.82 -15.07 0.06
N LEU A 249 -11.56 -15.43 -0.20
CA LEU A 249 -10.85 -15.03 -1.41
C LEU A 249 -11.34 -15.79 -2.65
N GLU A 250 -11.92 -16.99 -2.49
CA GLU A 250 -12.43 -17.78 -3.62
C GLU A 250 -13.73 -17.21 -4.17
N THR A 251 -14.64 -16.82 -3.26
CA THR A 251 -15.95 -16.26 -3.64
C THR A 251 -15.95 -14.74 -3.72
N GLY A 252 -14.90 -14.07 -3.23
CA GLY A 252 -14.84 -12.61 -3.10
C GLY A 252 -15.83 -12.05 -2.08
N THR A 253 -16.36 -12.89 -1.19
CA THR A 253 -17.36 -12.47 -0.20
C THR A 253 -16.72 -12.07 1.13
N THR A 254 -17.39 -11.16 1.84
CA THR A 254 -16.90 -10.66 3.13
C THR A 254 -18.00 -10.65 4.18
N ILE A 255 -17.68 -11.08 5.40
CA ILE A 255 -18.62 -11.08 6.53
C ILE A 255 -17.95 -10.44 7.74
N CYS A 256 -18.57 -9.43 8.34
CA CYS A 256 -18.08 -8.82 9.56
C CYS A 256 -18.84 -9.38 10.78
N ARG A 257 -18.16 -10.22 11.57
CA ARG A 257 -18.74 -10.79 12.81
C ARG A 257 -18.98 -9.73 13.89
N TYR A 258 -18.27 -8.61 13.84
CA TYR A 258 -18.50 -7.49 14.76
C TYR A 258 -19.81 -6.76 14.44
N CYS A 259 -20.12 -6.55 13.15
CA CYS A 259 -21.42 -6.04 12.74
C CYS A 259 -22.56 -6.95 13.19
N GLN A 260 -22.43 -8.27 13.02
CA GLN A 260 -23.43 -9.24 13.49
C GLN A 260 -23.64 -9.12 15.00
N PHE A 261 -22.55 -9.11 15.77
CA PHE A 261 -22.58 -8.97 17.22
C PHE A 261 -23.29 -7.68 17.69
N ILE A 262 -22.95 -6.52 17.10
CA ILE A 262 -23.61 -5.24 17.46
C ILE A 262 -25.11 -5.31 17.18
N THR A 263 -25.51 -5.90 16.06
CA THR A 263 -26.93 -6.05 15.69
C THR A 263 -27.72 -6.82 16.75
N GLU A 264 -27.12 -7.89 17.26
CA GLU A 264 -27.74 -8.78 18.24
C GLU A 264 -27.77 -8.17 19.66
N HIS A 265 -26.83 -7.27 19.96
CA HIS A 265 -26.59 -6.76 21.32
C HIS A 265 -26.84 -5.25 21.48
N SER A 266 -27.43 -4.59 20.47
CA SER A 266 -27.68 -3.13 20.45
C SER A 266 -28.69 -2.64 21.49
N SER A 267 -29.24 -3.50 22.35
CA SER A 267 -30.27 -3.14 23.34
C SER A 267 -29.72 -2.67 24.69
N LYS A 268 -28.40 -2.69 24.93
CA LYS A 268 -27.85 -2.53 26.29
C LYS A 268 -27.52 -1.09 26.72
N HIS A 269 -27.36 -0.12 25.83
CA HIS A 269 -26.94 1.24 26.21
C HIS A 269 -27.58 2.31 25.32
N ARG A 270 -28.25 3.30 25.93
CA ARG A 270 -29.11 4.38 25.37
C ARG A 270 -30.55 3.98 24.96
N CYS A 271 -31.34 5.01 24.62
CA CYS A 271 -32.61 4.91 23.90
C CYS A 271 -32.51 3.89 22.75
N GLU A 272 -33.38 2.89 22.74
CA GLU A 272 -33.39 1.77 21.79
C GLU A 272 -33.32 2.23 20.32
N ARG A 273 -34.06 3.31 19.99
CA ARG A 273 -34.06 3.90 18.65
C ARG A 273 -32.70 4.49 18.27
N CYS A 274 -32.02 5.17 19.19
CA CYS A 274 -30.70 5.76 18.93
C CYS A 274 -29.64 4.68 18.72
N THR A 275 -29.71 3.59 19.48
CA THR A 275 -28.72 2.50 19.39
C THR A 275 -28.91 1.65 18.13
N GLN A 276 -30.15 1.41 17.71
CA GLN A 276 -30.44 0.77 16.42
C GLN A 276 -29.99 1.62 15.23
N VAL A 277 -30.23 2.94 15.26
CA VAL A 277 -29.75 3.84 14.20
C VAL A 277 -28.22 3.79 14.14
N PHE A 278 -27.55 3.96 15.27
CA PHE A 278 -26.10 3.90 15.34
C PHE A 278 -25.50 2.58 14.83
N ALA A 279 -26.09 1.44 15.21
CA ALA A 279 -25.68 0.13 14.72
C ALA A 279 -25.78 0.00 13.19
N ARG A 280 -26.87 0.52 12.59
CA ARG A 280 -27.04 0.54 11.13
C ARG A 280 -26.00 1.41 10.43
N LEU A 281 -25.68 2.57 11.00
CA LEU A 281 -24.63 3.44 10.47
C LEU A 281 -23.29 2.69 10.48
N LEU A 282 -22.88 2.08 11.60
CA LEU A 282 -21.64 1.29 11.66
C LEU A 282 -21.61 0.14 10.64
N GLN A 283 -22.74 -0.55 10.41
CA GLN A 283 -22.83 -1.59 9.38
C GLN A 283 -22.66 -1.04 7.98
N GLN A 284 -23.34 0.06 7.64
CA GLN A 284 -23.24 0.71 6.34
C GLN A 284 -21.79 1.17 6.09
N HIS A 285 -21.16 1.76 7.09
CA HIS A 285 -19.76 2.18 7.02
C HIS A 285 -18.82 0.99 6.83
N CYS A 286 -19.00 -0.08 7.59
CA CYS A 286 -18.20 -1.30 7.44
C CYS A 286 -18.37 -1.96 6.06
N ALA A 287 -19.59 -2.00 5.53
CA ALA A 287 -19.89 -2.61 4.23
C ALA A 287 -19.38 -1.76 3.06
N ALA A 288 -19.42 -0.43 3.18
CA ALA A 288 -18.92 0.48 2.17
C ALA A 288 -17.39 0.62 2.18
N LEU A 289 -16.76 0.53 3.36
CA LEU A 289 -15.36 0.91 3.55
C LEU A 289 -14.48 -0.28 3.96
N TYR A 290 -14.65 -0.79 5.19
CA TYR A 290 -13.70 -1.74 5.78
C TYR A 290 -13.69 -3.11 5.10
N GLN A 291 -14.86 -3.60 4.67
CA GLN A 291 -15.00 -4.89 4.01
C GLN A 291 -14.33 -4.91 2.62
N PRO A 292 -14.68 -3.99 1.69
CA PRO A 292 -13.99 -3.89 0.41
C PRO A 292 -12.49 -3.66 0.56
N LEU A 293 -12.07 -2.77 1.46
CA LEU A 293 -10.66 -2.50 1.72
C LEU A 293 -9.91 -3.75 2.15
N LYS A 294 -10.46 -4.51 3.11
CA LYS A 294 -9.80 -5.74 3.57
C LYS A 294 -9.75 -6.82 2.50
N LEU A 295 -10.81 -6.97 1.70
CA LEU A 295 -10.83 -7.89 0.58
C LEU A 295 -9.73 -7.54 -0.42
N PHE A 296 -9.69 -6.28 -0.86
CA PHE A 296 -8.69 -5.77 -1.80
C PHE A 296 -7.26 -6.01 -1.29
N MET A 297 -6.97 -5.61 -0.05
CA MET A 297 -5.63 -5.79 0.51
C MET A 297 -5.23 -7.27 0.61
N LEU A 298 -6.13 -8.17 0.99
CA LEU A 298 -5.83 -9.60 1.07
C LEU A 298 -5.70 -10.28 -0.31
N GLN A 299 -6.31 -9.71 -1.35
CA GLN A 299 -6.16 -10.21 -2.72
C GLN A 299 -4.79 -9.87 -3.32
N HIS A 300 -4.23 -8.72 -2.97
CA HIS A 300 -3.04 -8.20 -3.64
C HIS A 300 -1.78 -8.16 -2.77
N LEU A 301 -1.92 -8.23 -1.44
CA LEU A 301 -0.80 -8.05 -0.50
C LEU A 301 -0.62 -9.27 0.40
N LYS A 302 0.64 -9.56 0.73
CA LYS A 302 1.04 -10.51 1.77
C LYS A 302 1.09 -9.82 3.13
N HIS A 303 1.00 -10.61 4.20
CA HIS A 303 1.16 -10.17 5.59
C HIS A 303 0.34 -8.95 5.98
N VAL A 304 -0.91 -8.87 5.51
CA VAL A 304 -1.80 -7.76 5.85
C VAL A 304 -2.06 -7.71 7.36
N ARG A 305 -1.78 -6.56 7.98
CA ARG A 305 -1.87 -6.35 9.43
C ARG A 305 -2.49 -4.99 9.75
N TYR A 306 -3.15 -4.94 10.91
CA TYR A 306 -3.49 -3.70 11.61
C TYR A 306 -2.45 -3.48 12.70
N VAL A 307 -1.78 -2.34 12.69
CA VAL A 307 -0.67 -2.02 13.57
C VAL A 307 -0.94 -0.69 14.24
N LYS A 308 -0.96 -0.72 15.57
CA LYS A 308 -1.02 0.48 16.37
C LYS A 308 0.40 0.98 16.71
N PRO A 309 0.71 2.26 16.48
CA PRO A 309 1.91 2.93 16.98
C PRO A 309 2.28 2.60 18.40
N CYS A 310 3.58 2.45 18.64
CA CYS A 310 4.14 2.68 19.97
C CYS A 310 4.15 4.18 20.27
N ARG A 311 4.09 4.55 21.56
CA ARG A 311 4.42 5.93 21.97
C ARG A 311 5.85 6.21 21.50
N GLY A 312 6.08 7.33 20.81
CA GLY A 312 7.39 7.65 20.24
C GLY A 312 7.48 7.59 18.72
N TRP A 313 6.52 6.95 18.03
CA TRP A 313 6.55 6.84 16.56
C TRP A 313 6.55 8.22 15.88
N ASN A 314 6.08 9.28 16.56
CA ASN A 314 5.99 10.67 16.07
C ASN A 314 6.62 11.71 17.01
N CYS A 315 7.50 11.31 17.93
CA CYS A 315 7.96 12.20 18.99
C CYS A 315 9.30 12.87 18.64
N THR A 316 9.33 13.74 17.63
CA THR A 316 10.43 14.71 17.49
C THR A 316 10.20 15.94 18.36
N ASN A 317 8.95 16.33 18.61
CA ASN A 317 8.58 17.36 19.59
C ASN A 317 7.47 16.87 20.52
N ASN A 318 7.66 17.03 21.83
CA ASN A 318 6.70 16.67 22.90
C ASN A 318 5.38 17.47 22.88
N ASP A 319 5.02 18.09 21.75
CA ASP A 319 3.82 18.92 21.59
C ASP A 319 2.56 18.09 21.31
N PHE A 320 2.70 16.79 21.04
CA PHE A 320 1.56 15.90 20.82
C PHE A 320 0.91 15.53 22.16
N GLN A 321 -0.13 16.26 22.54
CA GLN A 321 -1.03 15.88 23.64
C GLN A 321 -1.76 14.59 23.26
N GLY A 322 -1.43 13.50 23.96
CA GLY A 322 -1.84 12.16 23.63
C GLY A 322 -3.36 11.99 23.51
N ASP A 323 -3.82 11.74 22.29
CA ASP A 323 -5.03 10.97 21.94
C ASP A 323 -5.26 10.85 20.41
N TYR A 324 -4.23 11.09 19.59
CA TYR A 324 -4.33 11.07 18.13
C TYR A 324 -4.36 9.63 17.58
N LEU A 325 -5.20 9.41 16.56
CA LEU A 325 -5.18 8.18 15.78
C LEU A 325 -4.05 8.26 14.77
N MET A 326 -3.22 7.23 14.74
CA MET A 326 -2.17 7.06 13.73
C MET A 326 -1.97 5.58 13.45
N ASP A 327 -3.06 4.84 13.32
CA ASP A 327 -2.97 3.39 13.13
C ASP A 327 -2.61 3.07 11.68
N LEU A 328 -1.85 2.01 11.45
CA LEU A 328 -1.46 1.55 10.11
C LEU A 328 -2.23 0.29 9.77
N ILE A 329 -2.83 0.25 8.58
CA ILE A 329 -3.28 -0.98 7.97
C ILE A 329 -2.49 -1.16 6.69
N ALA A 330 -1.63 -2.17 6.63
CA ALA A 330 -0.76 -2.39 5.47
C ALA A 330 -0.42 -3.86 5.28
N GLY A 331 0.08 -4.18 4.08
CA GLY A 331 0.72 -5.44 3.72
C GLY A 331 1.83 -5.17 2.71
N PHE A 332 2.44 -6.24 2.19
CA PHE A 332 3.54 -6.15 1.24
C PHE A 332 3.11 -6.66 -0.13
N THR A 333 3.44 -5.92 -1.19
CA THR A 333 3.41 -6.46 -2.55
C THR A 333 4.43 -7.60 -2.66
N PRO A 334 4.30 -8.51 -3.64
CA PRO A 334 5.28 -9.58 -3.86
C PRO A 334 6.72 -9.09 -4.06
N ALA A 335 6.90 -7.83 -4.48
CA ALA A 335 8.20 -7.21 -4.72
C ALA A 335 8.78 -6.46 -3.51
N GLY A 336 8.19 -6.59 -2.31
CA GLY A 336 8.72 -5.99 -1.09
C GLY A 336 8.38 -4.52 -0.88
N VAL A 337 7.35 -4.00 -1.53
CA VAL A 337 6.80 -2.66 -1.26
C VAL A 337 5.66 -2.77 -0.26
N LEU A 338 5.77 -2.09 0.88
CA LEU A 338 4.67 -1.92 1.82
C LEU A 338 3.61 -1.03 1.19
N CYS A 339 2.37 -1.50 1.15
CA CYS A 339 1.23 -0.77 0.61
C CYS A 339 0.06 -0.83 1.60
N GLY A 340 -0.61 0.29 1.83
CA GLY A 340 -1.70 0.35 2.79
C GLY A 340 -2.18 1.76 3.07
N VAL A 341 -2.74 1.96 4.26
CA VAL A 341 -3.33 3.23 4.70
C VAL A 341 -2.96 3.56 6.14
N TYR A 342 -2.64 4.83 6.38
CA TYR A 342 -2.60 5.43 7.71
C TYR A 342 -3.95 5.98 8.09
N LEU A 343 -4.43 5.61 9.27
CA LEU A 343 -5.64 6.11 9.87
C LEU A 343 -5.26 7.28 10.76
N THR A 344 -5.68 8.49 10.39
CA THR A 344 -5.30 9.71 11.10
C THR A 344 -6.49 10.62 11.39
N ASP A 345 -6.53 11.22 12.57
CA ASP A 345 -7.45 12.34 12.90
C ASP A 345 -6.73 13.70 12.90
N LEU A 346 -5.50 13.75 12.39
CA LEU A 346 -4.67 14.95 12.36
C LEU A 346 -5.09 15.92 11.26
N ARG A 347 -5.06 17.21 11.61
CA ARG A 347 -5.14 18.37 10.70
C ARG A 347 -6.38 18.41 9.78
N ILE A 348 -7.48 17.76 10.16
CA ILE A 348 -8.74 17.84 9.42
C ILE A 348 -9.38 19.20 9.67
N LEU A 349 -9.36 20.06 8.65
CA LEU A 349 -9.96 21.40 8.75
C LEU A 349 -11.49 21.32 8.75
N PRO A 350 -12.20 22.13 9.55
CA PRO A 350 -13.66 22.11 9.62
C PRO A 350 -14.36 22.28 8.26
N ARG A 351 -13.77 23.04 7.33
CA ARG A 351 -14.27 23.22 5.97
C ARG A 351 -14.28 21.90 5.18
N MET A 352 -13.28 21.05 5.38
CA MET A 352 -13.13 19.77 4.66
C MET A 352 -14.18 18.74 5.10
N ILE A 353 -14.62 18.81 6.36
CA ILE A 353 -15.69 17.95 6.89
C ILE A 353 -17.01 18.15 6.13
N SER A 354 -17.25 19.35 5.60
CA SER A 354 -18.49 19.65 4.86
C SER A 354 -18.36 19.32 3.36
N ASP A 355 -17.18 19.58 2.80
CA ASP A 355 -16.97 19.57 1.35
C ASP A 355 -16.39 18.26 0.81
N ARG A 356 -15.77 17.43 1.67
CA ARG A 356 -15.00 16.24 1.29
C ARG A 356 -15.33 15.02 2.15
N LEU A 357 -16.61 14.76 2.40
CA LEU A 357 -17.00 13.52 3.09
C LEU A 357 -16.72 12.31 2.19
N ALA A 358 -15.91 11.39 2.70
CA ALA A 358 -15.59 10.13 2.03
C ALA A 358 -16.82 9.23 1.91
N MET A 359 -16.73 8.22 1.03
CA MET A 359 -17.79 7.23 0.89
C MET A 359 -18.11 6.53 2.22
N GLY A 360 -19.40 6.41 2.53
CA GLY A 360 -19.86 5.81 3.78
C GLY A 360 -19.71 6.72 5.02
N ALA A 361 -19.34 7.98 4.86
CA ALA A 361 -19.41 8.97 5.94
C ALA A 361 -20.86 9.48 6.13
N PHE A 362 -21.27 9.65 7.38
CA PHE A 362 -22.60 10.18 7.71
C PHE A 362 -22.54 11.71 7.75
N LYS A 363 -23.51 12.39 7.13
CA LYS A 363 -23.64 13.83 7.29
C LYS A 363 -23.91 14.14 8.76
N PRO A 364 -23.10 14.98 9.43
CA PRO A 364 -23.46 15.45 10.75
C PRO A 364 -24.79 16.19 10.63
N VAL A 365 -25.75 15.89 11.51
CA VAL A 365 -26.89 16.77 11.72
C VAL A 365 -26.30 18.04 12.33
N VAL A 366 -26.04 19.04 11.49
CA VAL A 366 -25.69 20.37 11.95
C VAL A 366 -26.91 20.89 12.68
N GLU A 367 -26.95 20.76 13.99
CA GLU A 367 -27.85 21.55 14.82
C GLU A 367 -27.48 23.01 14.55
N ARG A 368 -28.24 23.66 13.68
CA ARG A 368 -28.28 25.12 13.60
C ARG A 368 -28.72 25.58 14.98
N ARG A 369 -27.78 26.02 15.82
CA ARG A 369 -28.14 26.78 17.01
C ARG A 369 -28.87 28.05 16.52
N PRO A 370 -30.04 28.36 17.10
CA PRO A 370 -30.84 29.52 16.69
C PRO A 370 -30.11 30.84 16.92
#